data_AF-A0A1F6RVU9-F1
#
_entry.id   AF-A0A1F6RVU9-F1
#
_cell.length_a   1.000
_cell.length_b   1.000
_cell.length_c   1.000
_cell.angle_alpha   90.00
_cell.angle_beta   90.00
_cell.angle_gamma   90.00
#
_symmetry.space_group_name_H-M   'P 1'
#
loop_
_entity.id
_entity.type
_entity.pdbx_description
1 polymer ?
#
loop_
_entity_poly.entity_id
_entity_poly.type
_entity_poly.pdbx_seq_one_letter_code
_entity_poly.pdbx_strand_id
1 'polypeptide(L)'
;MPLISEEARENVLKEVFQDVNSWRKEMIHVVKEKNPEINAAIIEAAEKTGLDPKSIALGAYMTYRMMEEAENTENAFLDDIIS
;
A
#
# COMPACT_ATOMS: atom_id res chain seq x y z
N MET A 1 -9.77 10.16 3.81
CA MET A 1 -8.37 9.72 3.74
C MET A 1 -7.76 10.01 5.09
N PRO A 2 -7.36 8.97 5.84
CA PRO A 2 -6.84 9.13 7.20
C PRO A 2 -5.53 9.91 7.18
N LEU A 3 -5.21 10.56 8.31
CA LEU A 3 -3.87 11.13 8.51
C LEU A 3 -2.91 9.99 8.83
N ILE A 4 -1.87 9.83 8.01
CA ILE A 4 -0.84 8.80 8.23
C ILE A 4 0.10 9.30 9.34
N SER A 5 0.15 8.56 10.46
CA SER A 5 1.08 8.85 11.56
C SER A 5 2.51 8.49 11.18
N GLU A 6 3.49 9.08 11.90
CA GLU A 6 4.90 8.73 11.73
C GLU A 6 5.14 7.23 12.01
N GLU A 7 4.49 6.70 13.03
CA GLU A 7 4.56 5.28 13.41
C GLU A 7 4.02 4.37 12.30
N ALA A 8 2.86 4.68 11.71
CA ALA A 8 2.28 3.90 10.62
C ALA A 8 3.22 3.89 9.39
N ARG A 9 3.80 5.04 9.07
CA ARG A 9 4.80 5.15 8.00
C ARG A 9 6.02 4.28 8.30
N GLU A 10 6.58 4.37 9.51
CA GLU A 10 7.78 3.61 9.90
C GLU A 10 7.54 2.10 9.88
N ASN A 11 6.40 1.64 10.38
CA ASN A 11 6.03 0.23 10.38
C ASN A 11 5.94 -0.33 8.96
N VAL A 12 5.25 0.38 8.05
CA VAL A 12 5.14 -0.04 6.64
C VAL A 12 6.50 0.00 5.95
N LEU A 13 7.31 1.04 6.16
CA LEU A 13 8.66 1.11 5.56
C LEU A 13 9.56 -0.03 6.03
N LYS A 14 9.50 -0.37 7.32
CA LYS A 14 10.25 -1.47 7.90
C LYS A 14 9.85 -2.81 7.28
N GLU A 15 8.56 -3.07 7.16
CA GLU A 15 8.02 -4.29 6.53
C GLU A 15 8.48 -4.40 5.07
N VAL A 16 8.31 -3.32 4.30
CA VAL A 16 8.68 -3.26 2.88
C VAL A 16 10.17 -3.49 2.69
N PHE A 17 11.02 -2.81 3.45
CA PHE A 17 12.47 -2.87 3.25
C PHE A 17 13.15 -4.09 3.86
N GLN A 18 12.46 -4.85 4.72
CA GLN A 18 12.95 -6.15 5.18
C GLN A 18 13.07 -7.17 4.03
N ASP A 19 12.08 -7.25 3.15
CA ASP A 19 12.14 -8.06 1.94
C ASP A 19 11.25 -7.50 0.81
N VAL A 20 11.76 -6.48 0.13
CA VAL A 20 11.07 -5.79 -0.98
C VAL A 20 10.63 -6.78 -2.08
N ASN A 21 11.39 -7.85 -2.31
CA ASN A 21 11.11 -8.77 -3.40
C ASN A 21 9.92 -9.67 -3.10
N SER A 22 9.85 -10.22 -1.88
CA SER A 22 8.70 -11.01 -1.43
C SER A 22 7.46 -10.13 -1.30
N TRP A 23 7.62 -8.94 -0.72
CA TRP A 23 6.54 -7.97 -0.56
C TRP A 23 5.92 -7.56 -1.91
N ARG A 24 6.76 -7.29 -2.92
CA ARG A 24 6.31 -6.98 -4.29
C ARG A 24 5.54 -8.14 -4.94
N LYS A 25 5.90 -9.39 -4.64
CA LYS A 25 5.21 -10.57 -5.21
C LYS A 25 3.82 -10.76 -4.60
N GLU A 26 3.72 -10.69 -3.28
CA GLU A 26 2.46 -10.79 -2.55
C GLU A 26 1.50 -9.69 -2.99
N MET A 27 2.00 -8.45 -3.09
CA MET A 27 1.23 -7.34 -3.62
C MET A 27 0.67 -7.56 -5.02
N ILE A 28 1.52 -7.92 -6.00
CA ILE A 28 1.09 -8.11 -7.38
C ILE A 28 -0.05 -9.12 -7.43
N HIS A 29 -0.01 -10.13 -6.57
CA HIS A 29 -1.09 -11.09 -6.40
C HIS A 29 -2.34 -10.44 -5.80
N VAL A 30 -2.21 -9.79 -4.64
CA VAL A 30 -3.32 -9.16 -3.91
C VAL A 30 -4.09 -8.15 -4.77
N VAL A 31 -3.42 -7.25 -5.48
CA VAL A 31 -4.11 -6.24 -6.30
C VAL A 31 -4.57 -6.79 -7.63
N LYS A 32 -3.86 -7.73 -8.27
CA LYS A 32 -4.42 -8.40 -9.45
C LYS A 32 -5.72 -9.13 -9.12
N GLU A 33 -5.79 -9.76 -7.95
CA GLU A 33 -6.95 -10.53 -7.55
C GLU A 33 -8.07 -9.66 -6.96
N LYS A 34 -7.74 -8.66 -6.14
CA LYS A 34 -8.74 -7.80 -5.49
C LYS A 34 -9.18 -6.61 -6.33
N ASN A 35 -8.30 -6.06 -7.19
CA ASN A 35 -8.59 -4.86 -7.96
C ASN A 35 -7.82 -4.79 -9.30
N PRO A 36 -8.30 -5.48 -10.35
CA PRO A 36 -7.62 -5.53 -11.65
C PRO A 36 -7.48 -4.14 -12.31
N GLU A 37 -8.37 -3.19 -12.01
CA GLU A 37 -8.33 -1.83 -12.56
C GLU A 37 -7.12 -1.03 -12.04
N ILE A 38 -6.73 -1.20 -10.76
CA ILE A 38 -5.51 -0.59 -10.23
C ILE A 38 -4.28 -1.14 -10.96
N ASN A 39 -4.26 -2.45 -11.23
CA ASN A 39 -3.17 -3.04 -12.01
C ASN A 39 -3.12 -2.49 -13.45
N ALA A 40 -4.27 -2.31 -14.10
CA ALA A 40 -4.34 -1.69 -15.43
C ALA A 40 -3.82 -0.25 -15.41
N ALA A 41 -4.22 0.55 -14.42
CA ALA A 41 -3.76 1.93 -14.26
C ALA A 41 -2.24 2.03 -14.05
N ILE A 42 -1.64 1.11 -13.28
CA ILE A 42 -0.18 1.06 -13.09
C ILE A 42 0.54 0.76 -14.42
N ILE A 43 0.01 -0.18 -15.21
CA ILE A 43 0.59 -0.54 -16.52
C ILE A 43 0.49 0.66 -17.47
N GLU A 44 -0.68 1.29 -17.59
CA GLU A 44 -0.88 2.45 -18.47
C GLU A 44 0.01 3.63 -18.05
N ALA A 45 0.14 3.90 -16.75
CA ALA A 45 1.02 4.94 -16.23
C ALA A 45 2.49 4.66 -16.57
N ALA A 46 2.94 3.40 -16.45
CA ALA A 46 4.29 3.01 -16.82
C ALA A 46 4.55 3.22 -18.31
N GLU A 47 3.62 2.80 -19.18
CA GLU A 47 3.72 2.97 -20.63
C GLU A 47 3.80 4.45 -21.04
N LYS A 48 2.99 5.31 -20.42
CA LYS A 48 2.93 6.74 -20.74
C LYS A 48 4.12 7.54 -20.22
N THR A 49 4.79 7.07 -19.18
CA THR A 49 5.89 7.79 -18.51
C THR A 49 7.27 7.19 -18.77
N GLY A 50 7.34 5.95 -19.26
CA GLY A 50 8.59 5.20 -19.41
C GLY A 50 9.20 4.73 -18.08
N LEU A 51 8.50 4.88 -16.96
CA LEU A 51 8.94 4.41 -15.64
C LEU A 51 8.76 2.89 -15.51
N ASP A 52 9.56 2.24 -14.66
CA ASP A 52 9.40 0.82 -14.36
C ASP A 52 8.05 0.57 -13.66
N PRO A 53 7.13 -0.25 -14.22
CA PRO A 53 5.83 -0.53 -13.61
C PRO A 53 5.97 -1.11 -12.19
N LYS A 54 7.08 -1.78 -11.88
CA LYS A 54 7.34 -2.30 -10.53
C LYS A 54 7.62 -1.19 -9.53
N SER A 55 8.27 -0.10 -9.94
CA SER A 55 8.52 1.06 -9.10
C SER A 55 7.23 1.84 -8.83
N ILE A 56 6.36 1.99 -9.84
CA ILE A 56 5.03 2.60 -9.68
C ILE A 56 4.18 1.75 -8.74
N ALA A 57 4.15 0.42 -8.95
CA ALA A 57 3.44 -0.51 -8.07
C ALA A 57 3.95 -0.40 -6.63
N LEU A 58 5.26 -0.38 -6.40
CA LEU A 58 5.80 -0.25 -5.05
C LEU A 58 5.26 1.01 -4.34
N GLY A 59 5.34 2.19 -4.97
CA GLY A 59 4.87 3.44 -4.35
C GLY A 59 3.35 3.46 -4.11
N ALA A 60 2.56 2.99 -5.08
CA ALA A 60 1.10 2.95 -4.96
C ALA A 60 0.65 2.08 -3.76
N TYR A 61 1.31 0.96 -3.54
CA TYR A 61 0.90 0.04 -2.49
C TYR A 61 1.50 0.36 -1.13
N MET A 62 2.70 0.95 -1.07
CA MET A 62 3.18 1.55 0.17
C MET A 62 2.16 2.58 0.67
N THR A 63 1.60 3.38 -0.24
CA THR A 63 0.53 4.33 0.09
C THR A 63 -0.72 3.61 0.57
N TYR A 64 -1.18 2.58 -0.14
CA TYR A 64 -2.35 1.78 0.27
C TYR A 64 -2.19 1.18 1.68
N ARG A 65 -1.04 0.56 1.96
CA ARG A 65 -0.77 -0.06 3.27
C ARG A 65 -0.68 0.98 4.39
N MET A 66 -0.09 2.14 4.13
CA MET A 66 -0.10 3.24 5.11
C MET A 66 -1.52 3.75 5.40
N MET A 67 -2.39 3.81 4.40
CA MET A 67 -3.81 4.15 4.61
C MET A 67 -4.54 3.07 5.41
N GLU A 68 -4.30 1.80 5.10
CA GLU A 68 -4.90 0.66 5.81
C GLU A 68 -4.48 0.63 7.29
N GLU A 69 -3.19 0.80 7.59
CA GLU A 69 -2.71 0.89 8.97
C GLU A 69 -3.32 2.09 9.71
N ALA A 70 -3.47 3.23 9.04
CA ALA A 70 -4.08 4.43 9.65
C ALA A 70 -5.58 4.24 9.91
N GLU A 71 -6.33 3.64 8.98
CA GLU A 71 -7.74 3.28 9.17
C GLU A 71 -7.93 2.25 10.29
N ASN A 72 -7.09 1.22 10.35
CA ASN A 72 -7.14 0.22 11.42
C ASN A 72 -6.88 0.84 12.79
N THR A 73 -5.93 1.78 12.87
CA THR A 73 -5.62 2.50 14.11
C THR A 73 -6.79 3.38 14.55
N GLU A 74 -7.40 4.11 13.61
CA GLU A 74 -8.57 4.95 13.88
C GLU A 74 -9.77 4.11 14.35
N ASN A 75 -10.04 2.98 13.69
CA ASN A 75 -11.12 2.07 14.06
C ASN A 75 -10.89 1.44 15.44
N ALA A 76 -9.68 0.96 15.73
CA ALA A 76 -9.34 0.39 17.03
C ALA A 76 -9.54 1.42 18.17
N PHE A 77 -9.15 2.67 17.94
CA PHE A 77 -9.37 3.75 18.89
C PHE A 77 -10.87 4.04 19.12
N LEU A 78 -11.68 4.01 18.06
CA LEU A 78 -13.13 4.20 18.18
C LEU A 78 -13.79 3.06 18.97
N ASP A 79 -13.38 1.81 18.73
CA ASP A 79 -13.88 0.65 19.45
C ASP A 79 -13.55 0.72 20.95
N ASP A 80 -12.33 1.17 21.31
CA ASP A 80 -11.91 1.37 22.70
C ASP A 80 -12.70 2.47 23.43
N ILE A 81 -13.20 3.48 22.72
CA ILE A 81 -14.03 4.55 23.31
C ILE A 81 -15.47 4.08 23.55
N ILE A 82 -15.98 3.18 22.70
CA ILE A 82 -17.38 2.74 22.70
C ILE A 82 -17.58 1.49 23.60
N SER A 83 -16.50 0.76 23.91
CA SER A 83 -16.47 -0.34 24.89
C SER A 83 -16.55 0.14 26.35
#